data_AF-A0A526S4P7-F1
#
_entry.id   AF-A0A526S4P7-F1
#
_cell.length_a   1.000
_cell.length_b   1.000
_cell.length_c   1.000
_cell.angle_alpha   90.00
_cell.angle_beta   90.00
_cell.angle_gamma   90.00
#
_symmetry.space_group_name_H-M   'P 1'
#
loop_
_entity.id
_entity.type
_entity.pdbx_description
1 polymer ?
#
loop_
_entity_poly.entity_id
_entity_poly.type
_entity_poly.pdbx_seq_one_letter_code
_entity_poly.pdbx_strand_id
1 'polypeptide(L)'
;MTPTKLLIGQIAIVFAIVLLGVWAATQWCAHMLAFQEQLGAPWFVAAGWPIYEPWKLLEWWFQFDAYAPEVFDKAGMLAGTSGFMGCAA
;
A
#
# COMPACT_ATOMS: atom_id res chain seq x y z
N MET A 1 22.49 11.40 23.69
CA MET A 1 21.22 10.75 23.30
C MET A 1 21.23 9.32 23.83
N THR A 2 20.18 8.84 24.47
CA THR A 2 20.14 7.46 24.98
C THR A 2 19.87 6.49 23.82
N PRO A 3 20.56 5.33 23.74
CA PRO A 3 20.45 4.38 22.62
C PRO A 3 19.00 3.98 22.28
N THR A 4 18.14 3.90 23.30
CA THR A 4 16.71 3.56 23.17
C THR A 4 15.90 4.58 22.37
N LYS A 5 16.24 5.89 22.43
CA LYS A 5 15.52 6.92 21.67
C LYS A 5 15.79 6.82 20.16
N LEU A 6 16.99 6.37 19.79
CA LEU A 6 17.35 6.15 18.39
C LEU A 6 16.61 4.92 17.80
N LEU A 7 16.50 3.85 18.59
CA LEU A 7 15.75 2.63 18.22
C LEU A 7 14.27 2.91 17.97
N ILE A 8 13.61 3.70 18.82
CA ILE A 8 12.21 4.08 18.61
C ILE A 8 12.05 4.91 17.32
N GLY A 9 12.99 5.83 17.06
CA GLY A 9 13.01 6.61 15.83
C GLY A 9 13.15 5.74 14.58
N GLN A 10 14.11 4.81 14.56
CA GLN A 10 14.28 3.87 13.45
C GLN A 10 13.06 2.98 13.24
N ILE A 11 12.51 2.40 14.31
CA ILE A 11 11.30 1.58 14.21
C ILE A 11 10.16 2.38 13.56
N ALA A 12 9.95 3.62 14.00
CA ALA A 12 8.93 4.49 13.41
C ALA A 12 9.18 4.77 11.92
N ILE A 13 10.44 4.99 11.52
CA ILE A 13 10.81 5.20 10.11
C ILE A 13 10.52 3.96 9.27
N VAL A 14 10.94 2.76 9.72
CA VAL A 14 10.68 1.51 9.01
C VAL A 14 9.17 1.28 8.85
N PHE A 15 8.40 1.46 9.93
CA PHE A 15 6.94 1.35 9.85
C PHE A 15 6.34 2.35 8.86
N ALA A 16 6.81 3.60 8.84
CA ALA A 16 6.34 4.60 7.88
C ALA A 16 6.64 4.20 6.43
N ILE A 17 7.85 3.70 6.15
CA ILE A 17 8.24 3.24 4.80
C ILE A 17 7.33 2.11 4.34
N VAL A 18 7.11 1.11 5.18
CA VAL A 18 6.24 -0.04 4.85
C VAL A 18 4.80 0.40 4.62
N LEU A 19 4.24 1.23 5.50
CA LEU A 19 2.87 1.72 5.36
C LEU A 19 2.69 2.53 4.07
N LEU A 20 3.64 3.42 3.75
CA LEU A 20 3.59 4.22 2.53
C LEU A 20 3.73 3.35 1.28
N GLY A 21 4.58 2.32 1.31
CA GLY A 21 4.74 1.39 0.20
C GLY A 21 3.50 0.55 -0.07
N VAL A 22 2.88 0.01 0.98
CA VAL A 22 1.60 -0.70 0.88
C VAL A 22 0.49 0.24 0.38
N TRP A 23 0.48 1.49 0.85
CA TRP A 23 -0.48 2.48 0.38
C TRP A 23 -0.31 2.82 -1.10
N ALA A 24 0.94 3.03 -1.55
CA ALA A 24 1.27 3.29 -2.94
C ALA A 24 0.87 2.11 -3.83
N ALA A 25 1.12 0.87 -3.40
CA ALA A 25 0.68 -0.34 -4.08
C ALA A 25 -0.85 -0.41 -4.21
N THR A 26 -1.57 0.01 -3.16
CA THR A 26 -3.02 0.08 -3.18
C THR A 26 -3.52 1.09 -4.21
N GLN A 27 -2.99 2.32 -4.22
CA GLN A 27 -3.38 3.32 -5.23
C GLN A 27 -3.02 2.88 -6.65
N TRP A 28 -1.87 2.21 -6.82
CA TRP A 28 -1.46 1.65 -8.11
C TRP A 28 -2.45 0.58 -8.60
N CYS A 29 -2.83 -0.36 -7.72
CA CYS A 29 -3.83 -1.37 -8.02
C CYS A 29 -5.17 -0.74 -8.42
N ALA A 30 -5.63 0.24 -7.64
CA ALA A 30 -6.88 0.96 -7.92
C ALA A 30 -6.84 1.67 -9.29
N HIS A 31 -5.69 2.27 -9.64
CA HIS A 31 -5.50 2.91 -10.93
C HIS A 31 -5.51 1.90 -12.09
N MET A 32 -4.86 0.76 -11.93
CA MET A 32 -4.87 -0.33 -12.92
C MET A 32 -6.27 -0.94 -13.12
N LEU A 33 -7.09 -0.93 -12.08
CA LEU A 33 -8.50 -1.35 -12.11
C LEU A 33 -9.47 -0.19 -12.45
N ALA A 34 -8.94 0.93 -12.93
CA ALA A 34 -9.67 2.11 -13.39
C ALA A 34 -10.71 2.65 -12.38
N PHE A 35 -10.45 2.51 -11.08
CA PHE A 35 -11.34 2.97 -10.01
C PHE A 35 -12.78 2.46 -10.14
N GLN A 36 -12.94 1.21 -10.58
CA GLN A 36 -14.24 0.56 -10.73
C GLN A 36 -15.06 0.58 -9.43
N GLU A 37 -16.38 0.72 -9.53
CA GLU A 37 -17.28 0.83 -8.37
C GLU A 37 -17.23 -0.41 -7.45
N GLN A 38 -16.85 -1.56 -7.99
CA GLN A 38 -16.70 -2.81 -7.23
C GLN A 38 -15.56 -2.74 -6.18
N LEU A 39 -14.60 -1.82 -6.31
CA LEU A 39 -13.56 -1.60 -5.30
C LEU A 39 -14.11 -0.98 -4.01
N GLY A 40 -15.35 -0.48 -4.06
CA GLY A 40 -16.03 0.22 -2.98
C GLY A 40 -15.78 1.72 -2.97
N ALA A 41 -16.35 2.38 -1.99
CA ALA A 41 -16.21 3.83 -1.82
C ALA A 41 -14.75 4.19 -1.49
N PRO A 42 -14.19 5.26 -2.10
CA PRO A 42 -12.90 5.78 -1.71
C PRO A 42 -12.96 6.35 -0.29
N TRP A 43 -11.83 6.36 0.40
CA TRP A 43 -11.72 6.98 1.72
C TRP A 43 -11.97 8.48 1.64
N PHE A 44 -11.38 9.12 0.63
CA PHE A 44 -11.64 10.51 0.26
C PHE A 44 -11.26 10.73 -1.21
N VAL A 45 -11.67 11.87 -1.76
CA VAL A 45 -11.29 12.29 -3.11
C VAL A 45 -10.41 13.52 -3.00
N ALA A 46 -9.19 13.45 -3.55
CA ALA A 46 -8.23 14.54 -3.58
C ALA A 46 -8.05 15.02 -5.02
N ALA A 47 -8.40 16.29 -5.31
CA ALA A 47 -8.29 16.87 -6.64
C ALA A 47 -8.97 16.03 -7.76
N GLY A 48 -10.09 15.38 -7.45
CA GLY A 48 -10.81 14.49 -8.37
C GLY A 48 -10.24 13.06 -8.44
N TRP A 49 -9.18 12.75 -7.71
CA TRP A 49 -8.59 11.42 -7.61
C TRP A 49 -9.13 10.66 -6.39
N PRO A 50 -9.75 9.49 -6.56
CA PRO A 50 -10.20 8.66 -5.45
C PRO A 50 -9.00 8.06 -4.72
N ILE A 51 -8.93 8.28 -3.41
CA ILE A 51 -7.87 7.77 -2.54
C ILE A 51 -8.45 6.68 -1.65
N TYR A 52 -7.86 5.49 -1.73
CA TYR A 52 -8.22 4.34 -0.90
C TYR A 52 -7.33 4.18 0.34
N GLU A 53 -7.82 3.41 1.31
CA GLU A 53 -7.10 3.05 2.54
C GLU A 53 -5.96 2.07 2.24
N PRO A 54 -4.83 2.10 2.96
CA PRO A 54 -3.68 1.25 2.66
C PRO A 54 -3.94 -0.26 2.76
N TRP A 55 -4.87 -0.73 3.58
CA TRP A 55 -5.18 -2.15 3.71
C TRP A 55 -6.11 -2.69 2.61
N LYS A 56 -6.73 -1.83 1.80
CA LYS A 56 -7.70 -2.24 0.78
C LYS A 56 -7.11 -3.19 -0.26
N LEU A 57 -5.81 -3.10 -0.53
CA LEU A 57 -5.13 -4.05 -1.40
C LEU A 57 -5.37 -5.51 -0.98
N LEU A 58 -5.37 -5.81 0.32
CA LEU A 58 -5.58 -7.18 0.84
C LEU A 58 -7.01 -7.66 0.61
N GLU A 59 -8.00 -6.79 0.83
CA GLU A 59 -9.40 -7.09 0.59
C GLU A 59 -9.65 -7.36 -0.89
N TRP A 60 -9.13 -6.49 -1.76
CA TRP A 60 -9.26 -6.64 -3.20
C TRP A 60 -8.52 -7.84 -3.72
N TRP A 61 -7.36 -8.16 -3.15
CA TRP A 61 -6.64 -9.38 -3.48
C TRP A 61 -7.54 -10.58 -3.20
N PHE A 62 -8.14 -10.69 -2.00
CA PHE A 62 -9.04 -11.79 -1.68
C PHE A 62 -10.27 -11.89 -2.62
N GLN A 63 -10.83 -10.75 -3.04
CA GLN A 63 -12.06 -10.72 -3.86
C GLN A 63 -11.83 -10.83 -5.37
N PHE A 64 -10.75 -10.24 -5.88
CA PHE A 64 -10.56 -9.98 -7.30
C PHE A 64 -9.32 -10.65 -7.91
N ASP A 65 -8.49 -11.36 -7.12
CA ASP A 65 -7.29 -12.05 -7.63
C ASP A 65 -7.58 -12.89 -8.87
N ALA A 66 -8.66 -13.67 -8.82
CA ALA A 66 -9.05 -14.58 -9.89
C ALA A 66 -9.38 -13.86 -11.21
N TYR A 67 -9.70 -12.57 -11.17
CA TYR A 67 -10.08 -11.78 -12.34
C TYR A 67 -8.90 -11.02 -12.95
N ALA A 68 -7.95 -10.57 -12.13
CA ALA A 68 -6.82 -9.75 -12.58
C ALA A 68 -5.51 -10.12 -11.86
N PRO A 69 -5.06 -11.39 -11.92
CA PRO A 69 -3.95 -11.88 -11.12
C PRO A 69 -2.65 -11.10 -11.38
N GLU A 70 -2.38 -10.73 -12.63
CA GLU A 70 -1.17 -9.96 -12.99
C GLU A 70 -1.11 -8.56 -12.34
N VAL A 71 -2.27 -7.95 -12.06
CA VAL A 71 -2.33 -6.64 -11.41
C VAL A 71 -1.99 -6.79 -9.93
N PHE A 72 -2.54 -7.82 -9.28
CA PHE A 72 -2.28 -8.12 -7.88
C PHE A 72 -0.85 -8.62 -7.65
N ASP A 73 -0.27 -9.41 -8.56
CA ASP A 73 1.14 -9.81 -8.51
C ASP A 73 2.07 -8.59 -8.53
N LYS A 74 1.82 -7.65 -9.44
CA LYS A 74 2.62 -6.41 -9.55
C LYS A 74 2.44 -5.51 -8.33
N ALA A 75 1.19 -5.34 -7.86
CA ALA A 75 0.90 -4.54 -6.68
C ALA A 75 1.50 -5.19 -5.41
N GLY A 76 1.42 -6.51 -5.28
CA GLY A 76 2.03 -7.29 -4.20
C GLY A 76 3.56 -7.19 -4.22
N MET A 77 4.19 -7.24 -5.39
CA MET A 77 5.62 -7.00 -5.54
C MET A 77 6.01 -5.57 -5.13
N LEU A 78 5.21 -4.57 -5.49
CA LEU A 78 5.44 -3.18 -5.09
C LEU A 78 5.30 -3.00 -3.57
N ALA A 79 4.29 -3.62 -2.97
CA ALA A 79 4.13 -3.65 -1.52
C ALA A 79 5.31 -4.37 -0.85
N GLY A 80 5.74 -5.53 -1.38
CA GLY A 80 6.84 -6.32 -0.83
C GLY A 80 8.20 -5.62 -0.92
N THR A 81 8.49 -4.94 -2.02
CA THR A 81 9.74 -4.18 -2.20
C THR A 81 9.89 -3.04 -1.20
N SER A 82 8.78 -2.45 -0.73
CA SER A 82 8.81 -1.45 0.34
C SER A 82 9.32 -2.00 1.67
N GLY A 83 9.06 -3.28 1.97
CA GLY A 83 9.62 -3.96 3.13
C GLY A 83 11.14 -4.06 3.08
N PHE A 84 11.70 -4.37 1.91
CA PHE A 84 13.16 -4.40 1.70
C PHE A 84 13.78 -3.01 1.83
N MET A 85 13.10 -1.95 1.35
CA MET A 85 13.53 -0.57 1.59
C MET A 85 13.51 -0.21 3.09
N GLY A 86 12.55 -0.71 3.85
CA GLY A 86 12.51 -0.57 5.30
C GLY A 86 13.73 -1.19 5.99
N CYS A 87 14.20 -2.35 5.53
CA CYS A 87 15.42 -2.98 6.07
C CYS A 87 16.71 -2.17 5.78
N ALA A 88 16.69 -1.29 4.78
CA ALA A 88 17.85 -0.47 4.41
C ALA A 88 17.91 0.88 5.15
N ALA A 89 16.91 1.21 5.98
CA ALA A 89 16.78 2.46 6.74
C ALA A 89 17.23 2.31 8.21
#